data_AF-A0A4Q4CWH5-F1
#
_entry.id   AF-A0A4Q4CWH5-F1
#
_cell.length_a   1.000
_cell.length_b   1.000
_cell.length_c   1.000
_cell.angle_alpha   90.00
_cell.angle_beta   90.00
_cell.angle_gamma   90.00
#
_symmetry.space_group_name_H-M   'P 1'
#
loop_
_entity.id
_entity.type
_entity.pdbx_description
1 polymer ?
#
loop_
_entity_poly.entity_id
_entity_poly.type
_entity_poly.pdbx_seq_one_letter_code
_entity_poly.pdbx_strand_id
1 'polypeptide(L)'
;MSEAASSAPPPTLDQQVRAQLKKWPQRPPGVVSSPKQPGTWLRGRPGDLAATNQPFLKLPGSNRLRTLPDGLWLHFSPDPADPYVDILCIEACSSLQNLLDKRSRFSPTTSSLMAYCPLDWLLGPAQAPNPTPRWRLIRILKAEPSQPLTLPVRDIRVVFGLKNRHYEGFARSQVAQAHEFYCPMEALIAEDGHEDPDMRALISRASATANFMWLP
;
A
#
# COMPACT_ATOMS: atom_id res chain seq x y z
N MET A 1 19.82 32.89 31.83
CA MET A 1 18.91 33.05 30.69
C MET A 1 18.74 31.66 30.10
N SER A 2 17.57 31.05 30.34
CA SER A 2 17.31 29.63 30.05
C SER A 2 16.74 29.49 28.63
N GLU A 3 17.33 28.59 27.86
CA GLU A 3 16.96 28.26 26.49
C GLU A 3 15.49 27.81 26.41
N ALA A 4 14.70 28.54 25.63
CA ALA A 4 13.40 28.09 25.19
C ALA A 4 13.60 26.97 24.16
N ALA A 5 13.57 25.72 24.63
CA ALA A 5 13.44 24.56 23.76
C ALA A 5 12.09 24.67 23.03
N SER A 6 12.15 25.08 21.76
CA SER A 6 11.03 25.03 20.83
C SER A 6 10.65 23.56 20.63
N SER A 7 9.65 23.08 21.36
CA SER A 7 9.10 21.75 21.13
C SER A 7 8.24 21.82 19.86
N ALA A 8 8.71 21.15 18.80
CA ALA A 8 7.90 20.94 17.62
C ALA A 8 6.58 20.23 18.02
N PRO A 9 5.43 20.58 17.42
CA PRO A 9 4.18 19.90 17.71
C PRO A 9 4.32 18.39 17.43
N PRO A 10 3.65 17.53 18.22
CA PRO A 10 3.75 16.08 18.04
C PRO A 10 3.31 15.69 16.63
N PRO A 11 3.99 14.72 15.99
CA PRO A 11 3.67 14.31 14.64
C PRO A 11 2.23 13.80 14.57
N THR A 12 1.52 14.19 13.51
CA THR A 12 0.16 13.70 13.24
C THR A 12 0.17 12.18 13.09
N LEU A 13 -0.98 11.54 13.34
CA LEU A 13 -1.09 10.09 13.25
C LEU A 13 -0.69 9.57 11.86
N ASP A 14 -1.11 10.26 10.80
CA ASP A 14 -0.76 9.93 9.42
C ASP A 14 0.76 10.02 9.17
N GLN A 15 1.44 11.00 9.78
CA GLN A 15 2.89 11.11 9.72
C GLN A 15 3.58 9.96 10.45
N GLN A 16 3.08 9.55 11.62
CA GLN A 16 3.63 8.41 12.38
C GLN A 16 3.48 7.11 11.60
N VAL A 17 2.29 6.84 11.05
CA VAL A 17 2.05 5.65 10.22
C VAL A 17 2.97 5.67 9.00
N ARG A 18 3.03 6.77 8.25
CA ARG A 18 3.94 6.87 7.10
C ARG A 18 5.41 6.73 7.49
N ALA A 19 5.82 7.18 8.68
CA ALA A 19 7.19 6.99 9.16
C ALA A 19 7.51 5.50 9.37
N GLN A 20 6.61 4.72 9.98
CA GLN A 20 6.82 3.28 10.14
C GLN A 20 6.70 2.51 8.82
N LEU A 21 5.73 2.84 7.97
CA LEU A 21 5.55 2.18 6.67
C LEU A 21 6.76 2.39 5.73
N LYS A 22 7.59 3.43 5.94
CA LYS A 22 8.88 3.60 5.24
C LYS A 22 9.91 2.54 5.62
N LYS A 23 9.83 1.97 6.82
CA LYS A 23 10.71 0.89 7.28
C LYS A 23 10.32 -0.47 6.70
N TRP A 24 9.06 -0.63 6.29
CA TRP A 24 8.56 -1.89 5.77
C TRP A 24 9.24 -2.28 4.45
N PRO A 25 9.46 -3.58 4.20
CA PRO A 25 10.16 -4.05 3.00
C PRO A 25 9.41 -3.78 1.67
N GLN A 26 10.12 -3.90 0.55
CA GLN A 26 9.56 -3.75 -0.81
C GLN A 26 8.45 -4.76 -1.12
N ARG A 27 8.62 -5.99 -0.62
CA ARG A 27 7.55 -6.99 -0.57
C ARG A 27 6.80 -6.82 0.76
N PRO A 28 5.46 -6.80 0.78
CA PRO A 28 4.72 -6.71 2.04
C PRO A 28 5.15 -7.80 3.05
N PRO A 29 5.24 -7.47 4.36
CA PRO A 29 5.65 -8.44 5.37
C PRO A 29 4.68 -9.63 5.42
N GLY A 30 5.21 -10.85 5.60
CA GLY A 30 4.40 -12.06 5.61
C GLY A 30 3.97 -12.59 4.24
N VAL A 31 4.07 -11.80 3.15
CA VAL A 31 3.84 -12.29 1.79
C VAL A 31 5.05 -13.10 1.31
N VAL A 32 4.81 -14.35 0.96
CA VAL A 32 5.83 -15.28 0.46
C VAL A 32 5.77 -15.34 -1.05
N SER A 33 6.93 -15.49 -1.70
CA SER A 33 7.00 -15.71 -3.15
C SER A 33 6.28 -17.01 -3.51
N SER A 34 5.39 -16.97 -4.49
CA SER A 34 4.64 -18.13 -4.94
C SER A 34 4.59 -18.21 -6.47
N PRO A 35 4.73 -19.40 -7.08
CA PRO A 35 4.50 -19.58 -8.51
C PRO A 35 3.08 -19.20 -8.98
N LYS A 36 2.08 -19.20 -8.08
CA LYS A 36 0.68 -18.83 -8.38
C LYS A 36 0.41 -17.35 -8.38
N GLN A 37 1.29 -16.56 -7.77
CA GLN A 37 1.26 -15.11 -7.86
C GLN A 37 2.60 -14.63 -8.39
N PRO A 38 2.93 -14.98 -9.66
CA PRO A 38 4.16 -14.53 -10.27
C PRO A 38 4.09 -13.02 -10.49
N GLY A 39 5.23 -12.35 -10.43
CA GLY A 39 5.30 -10.91 -10.57
C GLY A 39 6.33 -10.29 -9.64
N THR A 40 6.29 -8.96 -9.59
CA THR A 40 7.22 -8.16 -8.79
C THR A 40 6.44 -7.25 -7.87
N TRP A 41 6.68 -7.40 -6.56
CA TRP A 41 6.20 -6.43 -5.57
C TRP A 41 7.14 -5.23 -5.52
N LEU A 42 6.56 -4.03 -5.60
CA LEU A 42 7.24 -2.77 -5.32
C LEU A 42 6.41 -1.91 -4.38
N ARG A 43 7.06 -1.27 -3.42
CA ARG A 43 6.45 -0.25 -2.57
C ARG A 43 6.31 1.05 -3.37
N GLY A 44 5.07 1.45 -3.63
CA GLY A 44 4.71 2.73 -4.23
C GLY A 44 4.65 3.87 -3.21
N ARG A 45 4.09 3.61 -2.02
CA ARG A 45 3.97 4.59 -0.94
C ARG A 45 4.18 3.94 0.43
N PRO A 46 4.67 4.68 1.44
CA PRO A 46 5.28 6.00 1.32
C PRO A 46 6.66 5.91 0.62
N GLY A 47 6.95 6.88 -0.23
CA GLY A 47 8.26 7.08 -0.85
C GLY A 47 9.20 7.91 0.04
N ASP A 48 10.43 8.10 -0.43
CA ASP A 48 11.42 8.95 0.24
C ASP A 48 10.96 10.42 0.30
N LEU A 49 11.51 11.19 1.24
CA LEU A 49 11.16 12.60 1.40
C LEU A 49 11.47 13.44 0.15
N ALA A 50 12.50 13.05 -0.61
CA ALA A 50 12.86 13.68 -1.88
C ALA A 50 11.96 13.26 -3.05
N ALA A 51 11.16 12.20 -2.91
CA ALA A 51 10.30 11.69 -3.97
C ALA A 51 9.00 12.53 -4.05
N THR A 52 9.04 13.57 -4.87
CA THR A 52 7.91 14.48 -5.15
C THR A 52 6.77 13.83 -5.91
N ASN A 53 7.03 12.75 -6.67
CA ASN A 53 6.04 12.08 -7.49
C ASN A 53 6.00 10.58 -7.20
N GLN A 54 4.98 10.14 -6.46
CA GLN A 54 4.79 8.74 -6.04
C GLN A 54 3.54 8.16 -6.70
N PRO A 55 3.45 6.82 -6.86
CA PRO A 55 2.25 6.18 -7.36
C PRO A 55 0.99 6.56 -6.59
N PHE A 56 -0.12 6.59 -7.31
CA PHE A 56 -1.45 6.88 -6.77
C PHE A 56 -2.52 6.11 -7.55
N LEU A 57 -3.71 6.02 -6.97
CA LEU A 57 -4.85 5.37 -7.60
C LEU A 57 -5.81 6.44 -8.15
N LYS A 58 -6.49 6.12 -9.25
CA LYS A 58 -7.49 6.99 -9.87
C LYS A 58 -8.60 6.18 -10.51
N LEU A 59 -9.75 6.81 -10.74
CA LEU A 59 -10.80 6.24 -11.58
C LEU A 59 -10.38 6.29 -13.06
N PRO A 60 -10.73 5.27 -13.87
CA PRO A 60 -10.60 5.34 -15.32
C PRO A 60 -11.24 6.62 -15.88
N GLY A 61 -10.56 7.27 -16.83
CA GLY A 61 -11.07 8.48 -17.49
C GLY A 61 -11.01 9.79 -16.67
N SER A 62 -10.57 9.78 -15.41
CA SER A 62 -10.43 10.99 -14.58
C SER A 62 -9.06 11.13 -13.96
N ASN A 63 -8.50 12.33 -14.02
CA ASN A 63 -7.29 12.72 -13.27
C ASN A 63 -7.59 13.67 -12.11
N ARG A 64 -8.88 14.03 -11.89
CA ARG A 64 -9.29 15.01 -10.88
C ARG A 64 -9.27 14.42 -9.47
N LEU A 65 -9.70 13.17 -9.33
CA LEU A 65 -9.77 12.47 -8.06
C LEU A 65 -8.63 11.45 -7.98
N ARG A 66 -7.69 11.71 -7.09
CA ARG A 66 -6.57 10.81 -6.78
C ARG A 66 -6.76 10.24 -5.39
N THR A 67 -6.68 8.93 -5.27
CA THR A 67 -6.58 8.26 -3.97
C THR A 67 -5.10 8.06 -3.67
N LEU A 68 -4.68 8.59 -2.51
CA LEU A 68 -3.29 8.59 -2.04
C LEU A 68 -3.21 7.80 -0.72
N PRO A 69 -3.14 6.46 -0.78
CA PRO A 69 -3.06 5.64 0.43
C PRO A 69 -1.86 6.03 1.30
N ASP A 70 -1.98 5.83 2.62
CA ASP A 70 -0.86 6.02 3.55
C ASP A 70 0.28 5.03 3.25
N GLY A 71 -0.08 3.80 2.89
CA GLY A 71 0.81 2.81 2.30
C GLY A 71 0.24 2.20 1.02
N LEU A 72 1.08 1.97 0.02
CA LEU A 72 0.70 1.36 -1.25
C LEU A 72 1.80 0.43 -1.73
N TRP A 73 1.47 -0.84 -1.89
CA TRP A 73 2.29 -1.85 -2.54
C TRP A 73 1.62 -2.27 -3.85
N LEU A 74 2.44 -2.40 -4.88
CA LEU A 74 2.05 -2.70 -6.25
C LEU A 74 2.67 -4.04 -6.64
N HIS A 75 1.85 -5.01 -7.00
CA HIS A 75 2.27 -6.30 -7.52
C HIS A 75 2.06 -6.35 -9.03
N PHE A 76 3.13 -6.12 -9.78
CA PHE A 76 3.09 -6.01 -11.23
C PHE A 76 2.97 -7.38 -11.89
N SER A 77 2.10 -7.48 -12.89
CA SER A 77 2.04 -8.64 -13.79
C SER A 77 3.43 -9.01 -14.32
N PRO A 78 3.76 -10.31 -14.42
CA PRO A 78 5.00 -10.76 -15.04
C PRO A 78 4.93 -10.75 -16.57
N ASP A 79 3.74 -10.62 -17.15
CA ASP A 79 3.48 -10.78 -18.58
C ASP A 79 3.19 -9.41 -19.25
N PRO A 80 4.02 -8.96 -20.21
CA PRO A 80 3.75 -7.74 -20.96
C PRO A 80 2.52 -7.84 -21.87
N ALA A 81 2.03 -9.04 -22.20
CA ALA A 81 0.82 -9.24 -22.98
C ALA A 81 -0.47 -9.09 -22.15
N ASP A 82 -0.39 -9.25 -20.82
CA ASP A 82 -1.49 -9.06 -19.88
C ASP A 82 -1.10 -8.07 -18.76
N PRO A 83 -1.04 -6.76 -19.08
CA PRO A 83 -0.55 -5.74 -18.15
C PRO A 83 -1.62 -5.36 -17.12
N TYR A 84 -1.40 -5.77 -15.88
CA TYR A 84 -2.20 -5.37 -14.71
C TYR A 84 -1.31 -5.13 -13.48
N VAL A 85 -1.94 -4.63 -12.42
CA VAL A 85 -1.34 -4.60 -11.09
C VAL A 85 -2.35 -5.07 -10.04
N ASP A 86 -1.91 -5.91 -9.09
CA ASP A 86 -2.65 -6.13 -7.85
C ASP A 86 -2.13 -5.17 -6.78
N ILE A 87 -2.99 -4.71 -5.87
CA ILE A 87 -2.57 -3.73 -4.86
C ILE A 87 -2.84 -4.21 -3.43
N LEU A 88 -1.91 -3.86 -2.55
CA LEU A 88 -2.13 -3.83 -1.11
C LEU A 88 -2.02 -2.39 -0.63
N CYS A 89 -3.10 -1.87 -0.06
CA CYS A 89 -3.15 -0.54 0.53
C CYS A 89 -3.19 -0.60 2.05
N ILE A 90 -2.62 0.41 2.70
CA ILE A 90 -2.72 0.63 4.14
C ILE A 90 -3.25 2.04 4.36
N GLU A 91 -4.25 2.15 5.23
CA GLU A 91 -4.96 3.39 5.51
C GLU A 91 -5.12 3.62 7.02
N ALA A 92 -4.58 4.72 7.52
CA ALA A 92 -4.71 5.10 8.92
C ALA A 92 -6.05 5.83 9.14
N CYS A 93 -6.97 5.28 9.93
CA CYS A 93 -8.26 5.90 10.18
C CYS A 93 -8.36 6.43 11.61
N SER A 94 -8.36 7.76 11.75
CA SER A 94 -8.41 8.42 13.06
C SER A 94 -9.82 8.48 13.68
N SER A 95 -10.85 8.24 12.87
CA SER A 95 -12.28 8.26 13.24
C SER A 95 -13.10 7.30 12.36
N LEU A 96 -14.33 6.98 12.79
CA LEU A 96 -15.26 6.18 11.98
C LEU A 96 -15.66 6.89 10.68
N GLN A 97 -15.88 8.20 10.71
CA GLN A 97 -16.18 8.97 9.49
C GLN A 97 -15.02 8.89 8.48
N ASN A 98 -13.79 8.98 8.97
CA ASN A 98 -12.60 8.86 8.13
C ASN A 98 -12.47 7.43 7.55
N LEU A 99 -12.80 6.40 8.33
CA LEU A 99 -12.90 5.04 7.83
C LEU A 99 -13.92 4.93 6.70
N LEU A 100 -15.15 5.42 6.88
CA LEU A 100 -16.21 5.29 5.87
C LEU A 100 -15.86 6.03 4.56
N ASP A 101 -15.30 7.24 4.67
CA ASP A 101 -14.78 7.98 3.51
C ASP A 101 -13.69 7.19 2.78
N LYS A 102 -12.70 6.64 3.50
CA LYS A 102 -11.63 5.84 2.91
C LYS A 102 -12.17 4.55 2.28
N ARG A 103 -13.04 3.80 2.97
CA ARG A 103 -13.69 2.57 2.45
C ARG A 103 -14.39 2.80 1.11
N SER A 104 -15.09 3.93 0.96
CA SER A 104 -15.79 4.25 -0.29
C SER A 104 -14.86 4.34 -1.52
N ARG A 105 -13.57 4.65 -1.32
CA ARG A 105 -12.57 4.80 -2.40
C ARG A 105 -11.97 3.49 -2.89
N PHE A 106 -12.16 2.40 -2.14
CA PHE A 106 -11.58 1.09 -2.44
C PHE A 106 -12.62 0.03 -2.75
N SER A 107 -13.91 0.37 -2.79
CA SER A 107 -14.99 -0.60 -3.03
C SER A 107 -14.94 -1.15 -4.47
N PRO A 108 -14.53 -2.42 -4.66
CA PRO A 108 -14.40 -3.03 -5.99
C PRO A 108 -15.77 -3.30 -6.62
N THR A 109 -16.82 -3.39 -5.80
CA THR A 109 -18.20 -3.62 -6.26
C THR A 109 -18.82 -2.41 -6.95
N THR A 110 -18.29 -1.20 -6.69
CA THR A 110 -18.86 0.04 -7.22
C THR A 110 -17.92 0.79 -8.15
N SER A 111 -16.65 0.38 -8.26
CA SER A 111 -15.68 1.09 -9.09
C SER A 111 -14.51 0.21 -9.52
N SER A 112 -13.97 0.52 -10.71
CA SER A 112 -12.65 0.06 -11.14
C SER A 112 -11.60 1.11 -10.80
N LEU A 113 -10.37 0.67 -10.47
CA LEU A 113 -9.25 1.56 -10.19
C LEU A 113 -8.13 1.37 -11.22
N MET A 114 -7.41 2.45 -11.49
CA MET A 114 -6.15 2.45 -12.23
C MET A 114 -5.02 2.87 -11.28
N ALA A 115 -3.89 2.16 -11.32
CA ALA A 115 -2.67 2.61 -10.70
C ALA A 115 -1.88 3.48 -11.67
N TYR A 116 -1.57 4.70 -11.27
CA TYR A 116 -0.68 5.58 -12.01
C TYR A 116 0.71 5.53 -11.37
N CYS A 117 1.72 5.16 -12.16
CA CYS A 117 3.12 5.12 -11.78
C CYS A 117 3.88 6.25 -12.50
N PRO A 118 4.29 7.32 -11.80
CA PRO A 118 5.05 8.41 -12.40
C PRO A 118 6.36 7.96 -13.04
N LEU A 119 6.79 8.67 -14.09
CA LEU A 119 8.04 8.37 -14.80
C LEU A 119 9.26 8.39 -13.85
N ASP A 120 9.44 9.46 -13.08
CA ASP A 120 10.59 9.59 -12.15
C ASP A 120 10.63 8.47 -11.11
N TRP A 121 9.45 7.98 -10.69
CA TRP A 121 9.37 6.85 -9.77
C TRP A 121 9.81 5.54 -10.45
N LEU A 122 9.44 5.33 -11.72
CA LEU A 122 9.85 4.17 -12.51
C LEU A 122 11.36 4.16 -12.80
N LEU A 123 11.94 5.33 -13.08
CA LEU A 123 13.37 5.52 -13.34
C LEU A 123 14.22 5.49 -12.06
N GLY A 124 13.61 5.83 -10.91
CA GLY A 124 14.29 5.79 -9.61
C GLY A 124 14.60 4.36 -9.12
N PRO A 125 15.55 4.22 -8.19
CA PRO A 125 15.95 2.93 -7.64
C PRO A 125 14.84 2.32 -6.80
N ALA A 126 14.69 0.99 -6.84
CA ALA A 126 13.65 0.31 -6.07
C ALA A 126 13.91 0.37 -4.55
N GLN A 127 15.14 0.07 -4.12
CA GLN A 127 15.56 0.12 -2.71
C GLN A 127 17.08 0.24 -2.62
N ALA A 128 17.58 1.11 -1.75
CA ALA A 128 19.02 1.18 -1.44
C ALA A 128 19.51 -0.13 -0.77
N PRO A 129 20.75 -0.57 -1.00
CA PRO A 129 21.79 0.08 -1.82
C PRO A 129 21.70 -0.26 -3.33
N ASN A 130 20.73 -1.06 -3.76
CA ASN A 130 20.61 -1.49 -5.16
C ASN A 130 20.08 -0.34 -6.05
N PRO A 131 20.90 0.20 -6.98
CA PRO A 131 20.49 1.32 -7.82
C PRO A 131 19.56 0.91 -8.97
N THR A 132 19.19 -0.37 -9.09
CA THR A 132 18.37 -0.87 -10.20
C THR A 132 17.05 -0.09 -10.30
N PRO A 133 16.78 0.56 -11.45
CA PRO A 133 15.53 1.27 -11.68
C PRO A 133 14.32 0.33 -11.53
N ARG A 134 13.24 0.84 -10.95
CA ARG A 134 11.99 0.05 -10.76
C ARG A 134 11.47 -0.54 -12.05
N TRP A 135 11.59 0.19 -13.18
CA TRP A 135 11.13 -0.29 -14.48
C TRP A 135 11.85 -1.57 -14.94
N ARG A 136 13.11 -1.80 -14.52
CA ARG A 136 13.87 -3.02 -14.88
C ARG A 136 13.46 -4.22 -14.03
N LEU A 137 12.85 -3.99 -12.87
CA LEU A 137 12.37 -5.05 -11.99
C LEU A 137 10.97 -5.54 -12.38
N ILE A 138 10.17 -4.66 -12.97
CA ILE A 138 8.85 -5.02 -13.50
C ILE A 138 9.02 -5.57 -14.92
N ARG A 139 8.35 -6.68 -15.23
CA ARG A 139 8.54 -7.40 -16.50
C ARG A 139 7.60 -6.93 -17.62
N ILE A 140 6.79 -5.91 -17.34
CA ILE A 140 5.77 -5.37 -18.26
C ILE A 140 6.40 -4.46 -19.33
N LEU A 141 7.54 -3.82 -19.02
CA LEU A 141 8.20 -2.88 -19.93
C LEU A 141 9.42 -3.54 -20.60
N LYS A 142 9.45 -3.55 -21.93
CA LYS A 142 10.56 -4.11 -22.73
C LYS A 142 11.72 -3.14 -22.94
N ALA A 143 11.47 -1.85 -22.76
CA ALA A 143 12.44 -0.77 -22.93
C ALA A 143 12.22 0.29 -21.85
N GLU A 144 13.19 1.19 -21.69
CA GLU A 144 13.09 2.29 -20.75
C GLU A 144 11.86 3.17 -21.07
N PRO A 145 10.97 3.43 -20.10
CA PRO A 145 9.79 4.23 -20.35
C PRO A 145 10.17 5.70 -20.57
N SER A 146 9.49 6.36 -21.50
CA SER A 146 9.54 7.82 -21.69
C SER A 146 8.29 8.53 -21.16
N GLN A 147 7.33 7.76 -20.63
CA GLN A 147 6.05 8.24 -20.13
C GLN A 147 5.66 7.49 -18.84
N PRO A 148 4.78 8.08 -18.01
CA PRO A 148 4.19 7.38 -16.87
C PRO A 148 3.48 6.09 -17.29
N LEU A 149 3.53 5.07 -16.43
CA LEU A 149 2.81 3.81 -16.63
C LEU A 149 1.47 3.86 -15.92
N THR A 150 0.38 3.58 -16.61
CA THR A 150 -0.96 3.46 -16.02
C THR A 150 -1.49 2.05 -16.25
N LEU A 151 -1.83 1.33 -15.19
CA LEU A 151 -2.28 -0.07 -15.25
C LEU A 151 -3.65 -0.23 -14.60
N PRO A 152 -4.52 -1.11 -15.13
CA PRO A 152 -5.73 -1.51 -14.43
C PRO A 152 -5.36 -2.27 -13.14
N VAL A 153 -6.09 -1.97 -12.07
CA VAL A 153 -6.00 -2.72 -10.82
C VAL A 153 -6.89 -3.96 -10.94
N ARG A 154 -6.28 -5.15 -10.85
CA ARG A 154 -6.99 -6.44 -10.97
C ARG A 154 -7.53 -6.96 -9.64
N ASP A 155 -6.70 -6.95 -8.60
CA ASP A 155 -7.10 -7.29 -7.22
C ASP A 155 -6.76 -6.13 -6.27
N ILE A 156 -7.66 -5.88 -5.32
CA ILE A 156 -7.52 -4.82 -4.32
C ILE A 156 -7.58 -5.46 -2.94
N ARG A 157 -6.63 -5.11 -2.08
CA ARG A 157 -6.60 -5.52 -0.67
C ARG A 157 -6.26 -4.29 0.17
N VAL A 158 -7.01 -4.02 1.24
CA VAL A 158 -6.84 -2.81 2.04
C VAL A 158 -6.84 -3.16 3.52
N VAL A 159 -5.80 -2.70 4.22
CA VAL A 159 -5.68 -2.79 5.68
C VAL A 159 -6.00 -1.42 6.28
N PHE A 160 -7.07 -1.36 7.05
CA PHE A 160 -7.45 -0.17 7.82
C PHE A 160 -6.91 -0.27 9.24
N GLY A 161 -6.03 0.67 9.60
CA GLY A 161 -5.65 0.90 10.99
C GLY A 161 -6.73 1.70 11.71
N LEU A 162 -7.22 1.21 12.83
CA LEU A 162 -8.26 1.87 13.62
C LEU A 162 -7.74 2.15 15.04
N LYS A 163 -7.98 3.35 15.58
CA LYS A 163 -7.73 3.58 17.02
C LYS A 163 -8.50 2.57 17.86
N ASN A 164 -7.94 2.10 18.97
CA ASN A 164 -8.53 1.05 19.83
C ASN A 164 -10.05 1.16 20.04
N ARG A 165 -10.55 2.33 20.45
CA ARG A 165 -11.99 2.56 20.66
C ARG A 165 -12.87 2.25 19.42
N HIS A 166 -12.34 2.52 18.22
CA HIS A 166 -13.03 2.26 16.95
C HIS A 166 -12.81 0.83 16.49
N TYR A 167 -11.60 0.29 16.68
CA TYR A 167 -11.27 -1.10 16.35
C TYR A 167 -12.19 -2.07 17.08
N GLU A 168 -12.27 -1.97 18.41
CA GLU A 168 -13.09 -2.85 19.22
C GLU A 168 -14.58 -2.76 18.87
N GLY A 169 -15.09 -1.54 18.67
CA GLY A 169 -16.47 -1.32 18.28
C GLY A 169 -16.77 -1.94 16.92
N PHE A 170 -15.88 -1.77 15.95
CA PHE A 170 -16.01 -2.35 14.61
C PHE A 170 -15.94 -3.87 14.66
N ALA A 171 -14.94 -4.44 15.33
CA ALA A 171 -14.76 -5.89 15.45
C ALA A 171 -15.94 -6.60 16.11
N ARG A 172 -16.66 -5.93 17.02
CA ARG A 172 -17.85 -6.49 17.69
C ARG A 172 -19.14 -6.40 16.87
N SER A 173 -19.25 -5.44 15.94
CA SER A 173 -20.56 -5.05 15.38
C SER A 173 -20.62 -5.01 13.86
N GLN A 174 -19.49 -5.06 13.16
CA GLN A 174 -19.41 -4.89 11.72
C GLN A 174 -18.78 -6.10 11.05
N VAL A 175 -19.12 -6.31 9.78
CA VAL A 175 -18.53 -7.34 8.93
C VAL A 175 -17.64 -6.66 7.89
N ALA A 176 -16.38 -7.10 7.81
CA ALA A 176 -15.44 -6.69 6.78
C ALA A 176 -15.88 -7.23 5.41
N GLN A 177 -15.70 -6.44 4.35
CA GLN A 177 -15.80 -6.97 2.98
C GLN A 177 -14.57 -7.83 2.65
N ALA A 178 -14.66 -8.66 1.62
CA ALA A 178 -13.63 -9.65 1.28
C ALA A 178 -12.23 -9.07 1.00
N HIS A 179 -12.14 -7.80 0.61
CA HIS A 179 -10.89 -7.09 0.37
C HIS A 179 -10.39 -6.27 1.56
N GLU A 180 -11.19 -6.19 2.64
CA GLU A 180 -10.95 -5.33 3.79
C GLU A 180 -10.35 -6.12 4.95
N PHE A 181 -9.30 -5.57 5.53
CA PHE A 181 -8.58 -6.10 6.68
C PHE A 181 -8.45 -4.98 7.71
N TYR A 182 -8.41 -5.34 8.99
CA TYR A 182 -8.42 -4.37 10.07
C TYR A 182 -7.34 -4.71 11.09
N CYS A 183 -6.68 -3.68 11.61
CA CYS A 183 -5.74 -3.81 12.72
C CYS A 183 -5.87 -2.62 13.69
N PRO A 184 -5.43 -2.79 14.95
CA PRO A 184 -5.23 -1.66 15.84
C PRO A 184 -4.21 -0.68 15.24
N MET A 185 -4.47 0.63 15.37
CA MET A 185 -3.58 1.69 14.92
C MET A 185 -2.19 1.56 15.55
N GLU A 186 -2.16 1.12 16.80
CA GLU A 186 -0.99 0.89 17.63
C GLU A 186 -0.03 -0.11 16.96
N ALA A 187 -0.56 -1.11 16.25
CA ALA A 187 0.24 -2.07 15.48
C ALA A 187 0.89 -1.44 14.23
N LEU A 188 0.25 -0.43 13.60
CA LEU A 188 0.83 0.29 12.45
C LEU A 188 1.91 1.30 12.85
N ILE A 189 1.81 1.88 14.05
CA ILE A 189 2.78 2.88 14.55
C ILE A 189 3.90 2.26 15.39
N ALA A 190 3.83 0.96 15.70
CA ALA A 190 4.88 0.23 16.38
C ALA A 190 6.20 0.27 15.58
N GLU A 191 7.32 0.40 16.28
CA GLU A 191 8.65 0.56 15.68
C GLU A 191 9.01 -0.57 14.71
N ASP A 192 8.77 -1.81 15.14
CA ASP A 192 9.02 -3.03 14.36
C ASP A 192 7.71 -3.76 14.01
N GLY A 193 6.62 -3.02 13.80
CA GLY A 193 5.29 -3.60 13.52
C GLY A 193 5.26 -4.51 12.28
N HIS A 194 6.22 -4.40 11.36
CA HIS A 194 6.36 -5.30 10.21
C HIS A 194 6.98 -6.66 10.53
N GLU A 195 7.61 -6.80 11.69
CA GLU A 195 8.16 -8.04 12.21
C GLU A 195 7.18 -8.78 13.12
N ASP A 196 6.18 -8.07 13.65
CA ASP A 196 5.10 -8.63 14.47
C ASP A 196 4.44 -9.84 13.79
N PRO A 197 4.40 -11.02 14.44
CA PRO A 197 3.83 -12.23 13.85
C PRO A 197 2.36 -12.10 13.45
N ASP A 198 1.55 -11.38 14.22
CA ASP A 198 0.12 -11.19 13.96
C ASP A 198 -0.08 -10.22 12.79
N MET A 199 0.73 -9.17 12.70
CA MET A 199 0.74 -8.28 11.52
C MET A 199 1.16 -9.05 10.27
N ARG A 200 2.24 -9.83 10.34
CA ARG A 200 2.70 -10.66 9.21
C ARG A 200 1.63 -11.67 8.79
N ALA A 201 0.95 -12.29 9.75
CA ALA A 201 -0.16 -13.21 9.47
C ALA A 201 -1.35 -12.47 8.82
N LEU A 202 -1.70 -11.27 9.29
CA LEU A 202 -2.74 -10.45 8.70
C LEU A 202 -2.42 -10.07 7.25
N ILE A 203 -1.22 -9.55 7.00
CA ILE A 203 -0.78 -9.15 5.66
C ILE A 203 -0.66 -10.37 4.73
N SER A 204 -0.23 -11.52 5.24
CA SER A 204 -0.22 -12.77 4.49
C SER A 204 -1.63 -13.18 4.04
N ARG A 205 -2.65 -13.05 4.90
CA ARG A 205 -4.06 -13.26 4.52
C ARG A 205 -4.58 -12.24 3.51
N ALA A 206 -4.00 -11.04 3.49
CA ALA A 206 -4.28 -10.03 2.49
C ALA A 206 -3.56 -10.28 1.15
N SER A 207 -2.81 -11.38 1.00
CA SER A 207 -2.25 -11.81 -0.28
C SER A 207 -3.31 -12.46 -1.16
N ALA A 208 -3.22 -12.28 -2.48
CA ALA A 208 -4.09 -12.99 -3.43
C ALA A 208 -3.91 -14.52 -3.35
N THR A 209 -2.72 -15.00 -2.95
CA THR A 209 -2.45 -16.43 -2.76
C THR A 209 -3.25 -17.04 -1.61
N ALA A 210 -3.69 -16.25 -0.63
CA ALA A 210 -4.46 -16.74 0.53
C ALA A 210 -5.87 -17.20 0.16
N ASN A 211 -6.33 -16.92 -1.06
CA ASN A 211 -7.62 -17.41 -1.57
C ASN A 211 -7.61 -18.90 -1.94
N PHE A 212 -6.43 -19.54 -1.99
CA PHE A 212 -6.29 -20.93 -2.44
C PHE A 212 -5.95 -21.82 -1.26
N MET A 213 -6.70 -22.92 -1.11
CA MET A 213 -6.47 -23.90 -0.05
C MET A 213 -5.08 -24.52 -0.19
N TRP A 214 -4.73 -25.03 -1.38
CA TRP A 214 -3.42 -25.61 -1.69
C TRP A 214 -2.82 -24.88 -2.89
N LEU A 215 -1.50 -24.71 -2.87
CA LEU A 215 -0.72 -24.22 -4.00
C LEU A 215 0.03 -25.43 -4.59
N PRO A 216 0.01 -25.64 -5.92
CA PRO A 216 0.76 -26.70 -6.57
C PRO A 216 2.27 -26.42 -6.58
#